data_AF-A0A1V2GJ82-F1
#
_entry.id   AF-A0A1V2GJ82-F1
#
_cell.length_a   1.000
_cell.length_b   1.000
_cell.length_c   1.000
_cell.angle_alpha   90.00
_cell.angle_beta   90.00
_cell.angle_gamma   90.00
#
_symmetry.space_group_name_H-M   'P 1'
#
loop_
_entity.id
_entity.type
_entity.pdbx_description
1 polymer ?
#
loop_
_entity_poly.entity_id
_entity_poly.type
_entity_poly.pdbx_seq_one_letter_code
_entity_poly.pdbx_strand_id
1 'polypeptide(L)'
;VELGGNDGLRGFQPQQTEQTLRQILQDVKAANAEPLLMQIRLPANYGRRYNEAFSAIYPKLAKEFDVPLLPFFMEEVYLKPQWMQDDGIHPNRDAQPFIADWMAKQLQPLVNHDS
;
A
#
# COMPACT_ATOMS: atom_id res chain seq x y z
N VAL A 1 1.93 -5.27 5.14
CA VAL A 1 1.66 -5.69 3.75
C VAL A 1 1.51 -4.45 2.88
N GLU A 2 2.51 -4.18 2.05
CA GLU A 2 2.52 -3.13 1.03
C GLU A 2 2.79 -3.84 -0.31
N LEU A 3 1.73 -4.23 -0.99
CA LEU A 3 1.77 -5.04 -2.22
C LEU A 3 0.59 -4.66 -3.10
N GLY A 4 0.70 -4.97 -4.39
CA GLY A 4 -0.35 -4.75 -5.39
C GLY A 4 0.00 -3.64 -6.39
N GLY A 5 0.86 -2.68 -6.04
CA GLY A 5 1.27 -1.60 -6.96
C GLY A 5 1.71 -2.11 -8.34
N ASN A 6 2.54 -3.16 -8.38
CA ASN A 6 2.98 -3.78 -9.62
C ASN A 6 1.85 -4.41 -10.45
N ASP A 7 0.91 -5.12 -9.81
CA ASP A 7 -0.24 -5.72 -10.50
C ASP A 7 -1.12 -4.64 -11.12
N GLY A 8 -1.36 -3.57 -10.36
CA GLY A 8 -2.12 -2.42 -10.80
C GLY A 8 -1.47 -1.73 -12.00
N LEU A 9 -0.16 -1.49 -11.94
CA LEU A 9 0.61 -0.89 -13.04
C LEU A 9 0.67 -1.79 -14.28
N ARG A 10 0.56 -3.12 -14.11
CA ARG A 10 0.47 -4.10 -15.20
C ARG A 10 -0.95 -4.29 -15.75
N GLY A 11 -1.95 -3.67 -15.14
CA GLY A 11 -3.35 -3.76 -15.58
C GLY A 11 -3.99 -5.11 -15.31
N PHE A 12 -3.50 -5.88 -14.32
CA PHE A 12 -4.14 -7.13 -13.93
C PHE A 12 -5.54 -6.90 -13.36
N GLN A 13 -6.39 -7.92 -13.43
CA GLN A 13 -7.76 -7.80 -12.94
C GLN A 13 -7.75 -7.54 -11.42
N PRO A 14 -8.41 -6.48 -10.90
CA PRO A 14 -8.39 -6.14 -9.48
C PRO A 14 -8.76 -7.31 -8.56
N GLN A 15 -9.67 -8.18 -9.00
CA GLN A 15 -10.06 -9.39 -8.26
C GLN A 15 -8.91 -10.39 -8.04
N GLN A 16 -7.95 -10.50 -8.97
CA GLN A 16 -6.78 -11.37 -8.79
C GLN A 16 -5.86 -10.83 -7.70
N THR A 17 -5.59 -9.52 -7.71
CA THR A 17 -4.82 -8.84 -6.65
C THR A 17 -5.56 -8.96 -5.30
N GLU A 18 -6.88 -8.77 -5.26
CA GLU A 18 -7.68 -8.95 -4.04
C GLU A 18 -7.56 -10.36 -3.48
N GLN A 19 -7.69 -11.40 -4.32
CA GLN A 19 -7.56 -12.79 -3.90
C GLN A 19 -6.17 -13.10 -3.35
N THR A 20 -5.13 -12.58 -4.00
CA THR A 20 -3.74 -12.76 -3.56
C THR A 20 -3.49 -12.08 -2.22
N LEU A 21 -3.92 -10.84 -2.05
CA LEU A 21 -3.80 -10.11 -0.80
C LEU A 21 -4.61 -10.78 0.32
N ARG A 22 -5.81 -11.30 0.03
CA ARG A 22 -6.60 -12.09 0.99
C ARG A 22 -5.82 -13.29 1.50
N GLN A 23 -5.19 -14.06 0.61
CA GLN A 23 -4.38 -15.22 1.00
C GLN A 23 -3.21 -14.79 1.90
N ILE A 24 -2.50 -13.72 1.54
CA ILE A 24 -1.39 -13.19 2.35
C ILE A 24 -1.86 -12.80 3.76
N LEU A 25 -3.01 -12.12 3.89
CA LEU A 25 -3.55 -11.74 5.19
C LEU A 25 -3.97 -12.96 6.02
N GLN A 26 -4.53 -14.00 5.38
CA GLN A 26 -4.84 -15.28 6.03
C GLN A 26 -3.57 -15.96 6.54
N ASP A 27 -2.52 -16.03 5.73
CA ASP A 27 -1.26 -16.69 6.07
C ASP A 27 -0.55 -15.98 7.23
N VAL A 28 -0.54 -14.64 7.24
CA VAL A 28 0.05 -13.85 8.35
C VAL A 28 -0.70 -14.10 9.65
N LYS A 29 -2.04 -14.07 9.64
CA LYS A 29 -2.84 -14.37 10.84
C LYS A 29 -2.67 -15.83 11.30
N ALA A 30 -2.59 -16.78 10.37
CA ALA A 30 -2.34 -18.19 10.69
C ALA A 30 -0.97 -18.41 11.35
N ALA A 31 -0.01 -17.53 11.08
CA ALA A 31 1.29 -17.51 11.75
C ALA A 31 1.28 -16.79 13.12
N ASN A 32 0.10 -16.42 13.65
CA ASN A 32 -0.08 -15.64 14.88
C ASN A 32 0.61 -14.26 14.85
N ALA A 33 0.71 -13.65 13.67
CA ALA A 33 1.18 -12.28 13.51
C ALA A 33 0.00 -11.34 13.21
N GLU A 34 0.16 -10.06 13.57
CA GLU A 34 -0.81 -9.01 13.29
C GLU A 34 -0.43 -8.29 11.99
N PRO A 35 -1.15 -8.50 10.87
CA PRO A 35 -0.84 -7.77 9.65
C PRO A 35 -1.32 -6.33 9.74
N LEU A 36 -0.48 -5.41 9.26
CA LEU A 36 -0.89 -4.06 8.87
C LEU A 36 -1.03 -4.01 7.35
N LEU A 37 -2.06 -3.35 6.83
CA LEU A 37 -2.29 -3.20 5.39
C LEU A 37 -2.07 -1.74 4.98
N MET A 38 -1.40 -1.50 3.85
CA MET A 38 -1.27 -0.15 3.30
C MET A 38 -2.23 0.04 2.13
N GLN A 39 -2.90 1.19 2.07
CA GLN A 39 -3.63 1.63 0.88
C GLN A 39 -2.67 1.75 -0.30
N ILE A 40 -3.06 1.27 -1.49
CA ILE A 40 -2.36 1.58 -2.73
C ILE A 40 -3.30 2.31 -3.68
N ARG A 41 -2.75 3.28 -4.40
CA ARG A 41 -3.40 3.96 -5.51
C ARG A 41 -2.49 3.95 -6.73
N LEU A 42 -3.10 4.00 -7.90
CA LEU A 42 -2.40 4.03 -9.17
C LEU A 42 -2.55 5.41 -9.80
N PRO A 43 -1.65 5.78 -10.74
CA PRO A 43 -1.76 7.05 -11.45
C PRO A 43 -3.07 7.16 -12.27
N ALA A 44 -3.51 8.39 -12.54
CA ALA A 44 -4.82 8.65 -13.15
C ALA A 44 -4.99 8.12 -14.59
N ASN A 45 -3.88 7.80 -15.28
CA ASN A 45 -3.86 7.33 -16.68
C ASN A 45 -4.37 5.89 -16.88
N TYR A 46 -4.66 5.14 -15.81
CA TYR A 46 -5.22 3.78 -15.89
C TYR A 46 -6.75 3.73 -16.00
N GLY A 47 -7.40 4.90 -16.02
CA GLY A 47 -8.84 5.03 -16.17
C GLY A 47 -9.59 4.93 -14.84
N ARG A 48 -10.62 5.77 -14.70
CA ARG A 48 -11.35 5.97 -13.43
C ARG A 48 -11.92 4.68 -12.85
N ARG A 49 -12.62 3.89 -13.67
CA ARG A 49 -13.26 2.64 -13.22
C ARG A 49 -12.24 1.63 -12.67
N TYR A 50 -11.09 1.50 -13.33
CA TYR A 50 -10.04 0.59 -12.88
C TYR A 50 -9.42 1.08 -11.57
N ASN A 51 -9.07 2.36 -11.47
CA ASN A 51 -8.51 2.96 -10.26
C ASN A 51 -9.46 2.89 -9.05
N GLU A 52 -10.75 3.14 -9.26
CA GLU A 52 -11.77 2.99 -8.21
C GLU A 52 -11.88 1.54 -7.74
N ALA A 53 -11.97 0.58 -8.67
CA ALA A 53 -12.04 -0.84 -8.33
C ALA A 53 -10.77 -1.34 -7.62
N PHE A 54 -9.60 -0.92 -8.10
CA PHE A 54 -8.31 -1.32 -7.55
C PHE A 54 -8.08 -0.74 -6.15
N SER A 55 -8.30 0.57 -5.97
CA SER A 55 -8.09 1.20 -4.66
C SER A 55 -9.12 0.76 -3.62
N ALA A 56 -10.31 0.30 -4.01
CA ALA A 56 -11.33 -0.24 -3.11
C ALA A 56 -10.97 -1.60 -2.49
N ILE A 57 -9.98 -2.32 -3.04
CA ILE A 57 -9.50 -3.60 -2.50
C ILE A 57 -9.04 -3.45 -1.06
N TYR A 58 -8.21 -2.44 -0.78
CA TYR A 58 -7.53 -2.26 0.49
C TYR A 58 -8.48 -1.98 1.67
N PRO A 59 -9.42 -1.01 1.62
CA PRO A 59 -10.39 -0.81 2.70
C PRO A 59 -11.36 -1.98 2.86
N LYS A 60 -11.67 -2.71 1.78
CA LYS A 60 -12.48 -3.93 1.86
C LYS A 60 -11.76 -5.01 2.69
N LEU A 61 -10.51 -5.33 2.35
CA LEU A 61 -9.73 -6.35 3.06
C LEU A 61 -9.39 -5.90 4.49
N ALA A 62 -9.09 -4.63 4.71
CA ALA A 62 -8.87 -4.09 6.05
C ALA A 62 -10.07 -4.35 6.98
N LYS A 63 -11.28 -4.09 6.48
CA LYS A 63 -12.52 -4.37 7.21
C LYS A 63 -12.80 -5.87 7.36
N GLU A 64 -12.58 -6.67 6.31
CA GLU A 64 -12.81 -8.12 6.32
C GLU A 64 -11.95 -8.84 7.36
N PHE A 65 -10.69 -8.42 7.50
CA PHE A 65 -9.72 -9.05 8.40
C PHE A 65 -9.59 -8.35 9.75
N ASP A 66 -10.28 -7.23 9.96
CA ASP A 66 -10.14 -6.35 11.13
C ASP A 66 -8.66 -6.00 11.38
N VAL A 67 -8.06 -5.32 10.40
CA VAL A 67 -6.64 -4.94 10.43
C VAL A 67 -6.49 -3.44 10.16
N PRO A 68 -5.51 -2.76 10.78
CA PRO A 68 -5.26 -1.36 10.50
C PRO A 68 -4.92 -1.13 9.02
N LEU A 69 -5.54 -0.09 8.44
CA LEU A 69 -5.23 0.40 7.09
C LEU A 69 -4.41 1.69 7.19
N LEU A 70 -3.15 1.60 6.79
CA LEU A 70 -2.28 2.75 6.66
C LEU A 70 -2.62 3.54 5.37
N PRO A 71 -2.52 4.88 5.41
CA PRO A 71 -2.60 5.68 4.19
C PRO A 71 -1.44 5.36 3.22
N PHE A 72 -1.50 5.88 2.00
CA PHE A 72 -0.48 5.61 0.99
C PHE A 72 0.60 6.71 0.99
N PHE A 73 1.80 6.42 1.48
CA PHE A 73 2.88 7.41 1.58
C PHE A 73 3.24 8.06 0.23
N MET A 74 3.07 7.33 -0.87
CA MET A 74 3.39 7.86 -2.20
C MET A 74 2.51 9.04 -2.61
N GLU A 75 1.33 9.24 -1.99
CA GLU A 75 0.51 10.44 -2.24
C GLU A 75 1.27 11.73 -1.91
N GLU A 76 2.14 11.72 -0.91
CA GLU A 76 3.00 12.86 -0.57
C GLU A 76 4.26 12.94 -1.44
N VAL A 77 4.75 11.78 -1.91
CA VAL A 77 5.95 11.67 -2.76
C VAL A 77 5.68 12.14 -4.19
N TYR A 78 4.55 11.76 -4.79
CA TYR A 78 4.20 12.12 -6.17
C TYR A 78 4.12 13.64 -6.41
N LEU A 79 3.92 14.42 -5.35
CA LEU A 79 3.85 15.88 -5.43
C LEU A 79 5.23 16.56 -5.58
N LYS A 80 6.32 15.79 -5.52
CA LYS A 80 7.70 16.29 -5.50
C LYS A 80 8.49 15.61 -6.64
N PRO A 81 8.52 16.19 -7.85
CA PRO A 81 9.22 15.61 -8.99
C PRO A 81 10.69 15.26 -8.71
N GLN A 82 11.36 16.06 -7.88
CA GLN A 82 12.75 15.82 -7.46
C GLN A 82 12.95 14.56 -6.60
N TRP A 83 11.87 13.95 -6.11
CA TRP A 83 11.88 12.71 -5.33
C TRP A 83 11.56 11.48 -6.17
N MET A 84 11.31 11.65 -7.48
CA MET A 84 10.99 10.54 -8.38
C MET A 84 12.22 10.12 -9.19
N GLN A 85 12.25 8.85 -9.58
CA GLN A 85 13.13 8.35 -10.62
C GLN A 85 12.60 8.77 -12.00
N ASP A 86 13.41 8.59 -13.04
CA ASP A 86 13.09 8.98 -14.42
C ASP A 86 11.84 8.27 -14.98
N ASP A 87 11.46 7.13 -14.39
CA ASP A 87 10.24 6.39 -14.76
C ASP A 87 8.93 7.03 -14.25
N GLY A 88 9.03 8.02 -13.36
CA GLY A 88 7.87 8.74 -12.81
C GLY A 88 6.97 7.91 -11.89
N ILE A 89 7.38 6.71 -11.48
CA ILE A 89 6.59 5.81 -10.62
C ILE A 89 7.35 5.41 -9.34
N HIS A 90 8.69 5.35 -9.37
CA HIS A 90 9.48 4.97 -8.20
C HIS A 90 10.08 6.19 -7.48
N PRO A 91 10.08 6.20 -6.13
CA PRO A 91 10.85 7.17 -5.38
C PRO A 91 12.35 6.97 -5.60
N ASN A 92 13.10 8.06 -5.68
CA ASN A 92 14.56 8.06 -5.72
C ASN A 92 15.16 8.09 -4.30
N ARG A 93 16.48 8.23 -4.21
CA ARG A 93 17.21 8.27 -2.93
C ARG A 93 16.78 9.42 -2.03
N ASP A 94 16.46 10.59 -2.59
CA ASP A 94 16.18 11.80 -1.83
C ASP A 94 14.80 11.76 -1.13
N ALA A 95 13.91 10.88 -1.61
CA ALA A 95 12.63 10.60 -0.98
C ALA A 95 12.75 9.71 0.28
N GLN A 96 13.80 8.89 0.36
CA GLN A 96 13.88 7.80 1.34
C GLN A 96 13.86 8.29 2.80
N PRO A 97 14.54 9.39 3.19
CA PRO A 97 14.44 9.90 4.56
C PRO A 97 13.00 10.29 4.94
N PHE A 98 12.29 10.96 4.02
CA PHE A 98 10.89 11.30 4.23
C PHE A 98 10.02 10.04 4.38
N ILE A 99 10.19 9.05 3.51
CA ILE A 99 9.41 7.79 3.57
C ILE A 99 9.67 7.09 4.91
N ALA A 100 10.92 7.03 5.36
CA ALA A 100 11.28 6.40 6.63
C ALA A 100 10.62 7.11 7.83
N ASP A 101 10.71 8.44 7.90
CA ASP A 101 10.10 9.22 8.99
C ASP A 101 8.57 9.12 8.97
N TRP A 102 7.98 9.17 7.78
CA TRP A 102 6.54 9.03 7.59
C TRP A 102 6.07 7.65 8.06
N MET A 103 6.75 6.58 7.64
CA MET A 103 6.44 5.21 8.04
C MET A 103 6.63 5.02 9.54
N ALA A 104 7.72 5.51 10.12
CA ALA A 104 7.97 5.43 11.55
C ALA A 104 6.82 6.07 12.35
N LYS A 105 6.36 7.25 11.94
CA LYS A 105 5.23 7.94 12.58
C LYS A 105 3.92 7.15 12.49
N GLN A 106 3.61 6.54 11.35
CA GLN A 106 2.38 5.74 11.19
C GLN A 106 2.45 4.41 11.91
N LEU A 107 3.64 3.79 11.98
CA LEU A 107 3.83 2.49 12.61
C LEU A 107 3.96 2.60 14.14
N GLN A 108 4.53 3.68 14.68
CA GLN A 108 4.73 3.88 16.11
C GLN A 108 3.51 3.55 17.00
N PRO A 109 2.27 3.99 16.70
CA PRO A 109 1.12 3.64 17.52
C PRO A 109 0.63 2.18 17.34
N LEU A 110 1.16 1.46 16.35
CA LEU A 110 0.72 0.11 15.94
C LEU A 110 1.72 -0.98 16.31
N VAL A 111 2.99 -0.62 16.55
CA VAL A 111 4.02 -1.54 17.02
C VAL A 111 4.20 -1.33 18.53
N ASN A 112 3.83 -2.33 19.31
CA ASN A 112 3.99 -2.30 20.76
C ASN A 112 5.48 -2.10 21.11
N HIS A 113 5.78 -1.09 21.92
CA HIS A 113 7.10 -0.92 22.55
C HIS A 113 7.26 -1.75 23.83
N ASP A 114 6.22 -2.49 24.22
CA ASP A 114 6.26 -3.35 25.40
C ASP A 114 6.89 -4.70 25.00
N SER A 115 8.23 -4.74 25.04
CA SER A 115 9.03 -5.97 25.22
C SER A 115 9.58 -6.00 26.63
#